data_AF-A0A5S3QJD7-F1
#
_entry.id   AF-A0A5S3QJD7-F1
#
_cell.length_a   1.000
_cell.length_b   1.000
_cell.length_c   1.000
_cell.angle_alpha   90.00
_cell.angle_beta   90.00
_cell.angle_gamma   90.00
#
_symmetry.space_group_name_H-M   'P 1'
#
loop_
_entity.id
_entity.type
_entity.pdbx_description
1 polymer ?
#
loop_
_entity_poly.entity_id
_entity_poly.type
_entity_poly.pdbx_seq_one_letter_code
_entity_poly.pdbx_strand_id
1 'polypeptide(L)' 'MNKYYVIRRKEKSDVLETIVEASTVSEAQKFVSENINEDLIEGEMFLIFNDIGPLGFDQGNRVIIPREASLASITRLH' A
#
# COMPACT_ATOMS: atom_id res chain seq x y z
N MET A 1 -17.85 -0.94 -4.93
CA MET A 1 -16.59 -0.33 -4.44
C MET A 1 -15.53 -1.39 -4.48
N ASN A 2 -14.30 -1.02 -4.87
CA ASN A 2 -13.16 -1.93 -4.92
C ASN A 2 -12.40 -1.85 -3.60
N LYS A 3 -11.73 -2.94 -3.22
CA LYS A 3 -10.83 -2.98 -2.06
C LYS A 3 -9.40 -2.78 -2.53
N TYR A 4 -8.63 -2.01 -1.77
CA TYR A 4 -7.22 -1.76 -1.99
C TYR A 4 -6.43 -2.10 -0.74
N TYR A 5 -5.40 -2.94 -0.90
CA TYR A 5 -4.41 -3.18 0.14
C TYR A 5 -3.53 -1.95 0.29
N VAL A 6 -3.31 -1.53 1.53
CA VAL A 6 -2.33 -0.51 1.88
C VAL A 6 -1.20 -1.20 2.63
N ILE A 7 -0.04 -1.32 1.99
CA ILE A 7 1.12 -2.00 2.54
C ILE A 7 2.14 -0.96 2.96
N ARG A 8 2.53 -0.96 4.23
CA ARG A 8 3.67 -0.20 4.71
C ARG A 8 4.94 -0.98 4.41
N ARG A 9 5.74 -0.47 3.49
CA ARG A 9 7.09 -0.97 3.22
C ARG A 9 8.08 -0.28 4.16
N LYS A 10 8.79 -1.11 4.92
CA LYS A 10 9.88 -0.73 5.81
C LYS A 10 11.21 -1.19 5.25
N GLU A 11 12.31 -0.79 5.90
CA GLU A 11 13.67 -1.16 5.48
C GLU A 11 13.84 -2.67 5.29
N LYS A 12 13.24 -3.51 6.16
CA LYS A 12 13.49 -4.97 6.20
C LYS A 12 12.25 -5.84 6.00
N SER A 13 11.05 -5.27 5.99
CA SER A 13 9.80 -6.02 5.83
C SER A 13 8.69 -5.14 5.28
N ASP A 14 7.68 -5.77 4.72
CA ASP A 14 6.42 -5.15 4.33
C ASP A 14 5.32 -5.63 5.29
N VAL A 15 4.39 -4.75 5.65
CA VAL A 15 3.29 -5.06 6.58
C VAL A 15 1.99 -4.54 5.99
N LEU A 16 0.91 -5.33 6.10
CA LEU A 16 -0.43 -4.84 5.81
C LEU A 16 -0.82 -3.80 6.85
N GLU A 17 -0.93 -2.55 6.41
CA GLU A 17 -1.35 -1.44 7.26
C GLU A 17 -2.86 -1.46 7.44
N THR A 18 -3.59 -1.50 6.32
CA THR A 18 -5.05 -1.49 6.29
C THR A 18 -5.57 -1.89 4.91
N ILE A 19 -6.89 -2.07 4.81
CA ILE A 19 -7.60 -2.24 3.55
C ILE A 19 -8.58 -1.09 3.42
N VAL A 20 -8.53 -0.36 2.30
CA VAL A 20 -9.41 0.77 2.04
C VAL A 20 -10.38 0.46 0.91
N GLU A 21 -11.59 0.98 1.00
CA GLU A 21 -12.59 0.88 -0.06
C GLU A 21 -12.60 2.16 -0.89
N ALA A 22 -12.42 2.04 -2.20
CA ALA A 22 -12.39 3.17 -3.13
C ALA A 22 -12.91 2.75 -4.51
N SER A 23 -13.23 3.72 -5.37
CA SER A 23 -13.61 3.43 -6.76
C SER A 23 -12.37 3.22 -7.64
N THR A 24 -11.28 3.93 -7.33
CA THR A 24 -10.03 3.91 -8.09
C THR A 24 -8.80 3.87 -7.17
N VAL A 25 -7.65 3.48 -7.73
CA VAL A 25 -6.37 3.51 -7.01
C VAL A 25 -5.97 4.93 -6.61
N SER A 26 -6.32 5.93 -7.43
CA SER A 26 -6.06 7.34 -7.13
C SER A 26 -6.90 7.85 -5.96
N GLU A 27 -8.16 7.42 -5.84
CA GLU A 27 -8.98 7.70 -4.66
C GLU A 27 -8.41 7.05 -3.40
N ALA A 28 -8.01 5.77 -3.49
CA ALA A 28 -7.35 5.09 -2.38
C ALA A 28 -6.05 5.79 -1.97
N GLN A 29 -5.24 6.21 -2.94
CA GLN A 29 -4.00 6.96 -2.70
C GLN A 29 -4.29 8.30 -2.01
N LYS A 30 -5.28 9.05 -2.49
CA LYS A 30 -5.68 10.31 -1.86
C LYS A 30 -6.09 10.10 -0.41
N PHE A 31 -6.95 9.11 -0.14
CA PHE A 31 -7.38 8.76 1.21
C PHE A 31 -6.20 8.45 2.13
N VAL A 32 -5.26 7.59 1.70
CA VAL A 32 -4.07 7.26 2.50
C VAL A 32 -3.20 8.49 2.73
N SER A 33 -3.04 9.34 1.71
CA SER A 33 -2.25 10.57 1.83
C SER A 33 -2.80 11.55 2.86
N GLU A 34 -4.13 11.63 2.95
CA GLU A 34 -4.84 12.57 3.83
C GLU A 34 -5.01 12.04 5.27
N ASN A 35 -5.00 10.72 5.47
CA ASN A 35 -5.40 10.12 6.76
C ASN A 35 -4.31 9.30 7.46
N ILE A 36 -3.28 8.82 6.75
CA ILE A 36 -2.32 7.83 7.30
C ILE A 36 -0.85 8.23 7.04
N ASN A 37 -0.60 9.18 6.13
CA ASN A 37 0.76 9.56 5.73
C ASN A 37 1.63 10.11 6.88
N GLU A 38 1.01 10.72 7.90
CA GLU A 38 1.75 11.25 9.06
C GLU A 38 2.51 10.17 9.84
N ASP A 39 2.09 8.92 9.72
CA ASP A 39 2.74 7.78 10.38
C ASP A 39 3.98 7.28 9.64
N LEU A 40 4.27 7.75 8.42
CA LEU A 40 5.48 7.36 7.70
C LEU A 40 6.71 8.04 8.32
N ILE A 41 7.69 7.22 8.69
CA ILE A 41 9.05 7.70 9.01
C ILE A 41 9.91 7.76 7.73
N GLU A 42 11.06 8.42 7.84
CA GLU A 42 12.03 8.48 6.74
C GLU A 42 12.45 7.08 6.28
N GLY A 43 12.41 6.87 4.95
CA GLY A 43 12.71 5.57 4.34
C GLY A 43 11.55 4.57 4.30
N GLU A 44 10.41 4.85 4.95
CA GLU A 44 9.18 4.09 4.78
C GLU A 44 8.34 4.62 3.61
N MET A 45 7.51 3.75 3.04
CA MET A 45 6.55 4.12 2.01
C MET A 45 5.28 3.27 2.10
N PHE A 46 4.16 3.81 1.64
CA PHE A 46 2.97 3.02 1.39
C PHE A 46 2.92 2.55 -0.07
N LEU A 47 2.54 1.30 -0.26
CA LEU A 47 2.18 0.70 -1.54
C LEU A 47 0.69 0.42 -1.52
N ILE A 48 -0.01 0.86 -2.55
CA ILE A 48 -1.46 0.79 -2.63
C ILE A 48 -1.83 0.10 -3.92
N PHE A 49 -2.52 -1.04 -3.82
CA PHE A 49 -2.94 -1.79 -4.99
C PHE A 49 -4.22 -2.56 -4.76
N ASN A 50 -4.93 -2.86 -5.83
CA ASN A 50 -6.23 -3.53 -5.80
C ASN A 50 -6.14 -4.95 -5.27
N ASP A 51 -7.16 -5.33 -4.50
CA ASP A 51 -7.38 -6.69 -4.02
C ASP A 51 -7.90 -7.58 -5.16
N ILE A 52 -6.98 -8.07 -6.01
CA ILE A 52 -7.27 -9.02 -7.10
C ILE A 52 -6.96 -10.47 -6.75
N GLY A 53 -6.71 -10.75 -5.47
CA GLY A 53 -6.42 -12.08 -4.97
C GLY A 53 -5.80 -12.04 -3.58
N PRO A 54 -5.53 -13.22 -2.99
CA PRO A 54 -4.94 -13.32 -1.67
C PRO A 54 -3.62 -12.56 -1.60
N LEU A 55 -3.47 -11.74 -0.55
CA LEU A 55 -2.21 -11.05 -0.27
C LEU A 55 -1.11 -12.08 0.04
N GLY A 56 -0.04 -12.07 -0.75
CA GLY A 56 1.11 -12.95 -0.59
C GLY A 56 2.35 -12.19 -0.10
N PHE A 57 3.20 -12.87 0.66
CA PHE A 57 4.52 -12.38 1.07
C PHE A 57 5.60 -13.40 0.70
N ASP A 58 6.78 -12.91 0.32
CA ASP A 58 7.94 -13.76 0.05
C ASP A 58 8.70 -14.16 1.34
N GLN A 59 9.80 -14.89 1.19
CA GLN A 59 10.64 -15.34 2.32
C GLN A 59 11.26 -14.17 3.13
N GLY A 60 11.40 -12.99 2.52
CA GLY A 60 11.88 -11.77 3.17
C GLY A 60 10.75 -10.91 3.74
N ASN A 61 9.53 -11.45 3.82
CA ASN A 61 8.32 -10.73 4.21
C ASN A 61 8.06 -9.49 3.35
N ARG A 62 8.39 -9.55 2.05
CA ARG A 62 8.00 -8.54 1.05
C ARG A 62 6.71 -8.92 0.39
N VAL A 63 5.86 -7.92 0.17
CA VAL A 63 4.60 -8.16 -0.50
C VAL A 63 4.83 -8.58 -1.95
N ILE A 64 4.15 -9.65 -2.36
CA ILE A 64 4.11 -10.11 -3.74
C ILE A 64 2.98 -9.35 -4.43
N ILE A 65 3.34 -8.34 -5.22
CA ILE A 65 2.37 -7.53 -5.98
C ILE A 65 1.98 -8.29 -7.25
N PRO A 66 0.70 -8.61 -7.46
CA PRO A 66 0.25 -9.27 -8.68
C PRO A 66 0.54 -8.40 -9.92
N ARG A 67 0.87 -9.02 -11.06
CA ARG A 67 1.27 -8.28 -12.28
C ARG A 67 0.14 -7.43 -12.85
N GLU A 68 -1.09 -7.85 -12.64
CA GLU A 68 -2.31 -7.20 -13.12
C GLU A 68 -2.78 -6.09 -12.16
N ALA A 69 -2.06 -5.86 -11.05
CA ALA A 69 -2.45 -4.89 -10.04
C ALA A 69 -2.10 -3.47 -10.48
N SER A 70 -3.05 -2.54 -10.32
CA SER A 70 -2.81 -1.11 -10.42
C SER A 70 -2.12 -0.65 -9.14
N LEU A 71 -0.87 -0.20 -9.26
CA LEU A 71 -0.03 0.21 -8.13
C LEU A 71 0.08 1.73 -8.04
N ALA A 72 -0.13 2.26 -6.84
CA ALA A 72 0.28 3.60 -6.44
C ALA A 72 1.23 3.52 -5.23
N SER A 73 2.03 4.55 -5.05
CA SER A 73 2.94 4.65 -3.90
C SER A 73 2.88 6.03 -3.26
N ILE A 74 3.11 6.08 -1.95
CA ILE A 74 3.25 7.32 -1.18
C ILE A 74 4.55 7.23 -0.40
N THR A 75 5.39 8.25 -0.57
CA THR A 75 6.61 8.45 0.21
C THR A 75 6.45 9.76 0.97
N ARG A 76 7.05 9.85 2.15
CA ARG A 76 7.17 11.14 2.85
C ARG A 76 8.00 12.10 1.98
N LEU A 77 7.43 13.24 1.60
CA LEU A 77 8.17 14.34 1.00
C LEU A 77 8.81 15.13 2.16
N HIS A 78 10.13 15.27 2.12
CA HIS A 78 10.88 16.10 3.06
C HIS A 78 10.57 17.59 2.89
#